data_AF-A0A1B9FR11-F1
#
_entry.id   AF-A0A1B9FR11-F1
#
_cell.length_a   1.000
_cell.length_b   1.000
_cell.length_c   1.000
_cell.angle_alpha   90.00
_cell.angle_beta   90.00
_cell.angle_gamma   90.00
#
_symmetry.space_group_name_H-M   'P 1'
#
loop_
_entity.id
_entity.type
_entity.pdbx_description
1 polymer ?
#
loop_
_entity_poly.entity_id
_entity_poly.type
_entity_poly.pdbx_seq_one_letter_code
_entity_poly.pdbx_strand_id
1 'polypeptide(L)'
;MFSKPLLTTVVLLPLVCGRVIKHPEPALSPRAEPVVEPVCEGGNLDSHDCNVSLLSLGGGIQGAIQVLRVDDVTNTATSGSCTMTVTAVDGGTAIDISKGRLEQAQKQAIAVCGRQAWSVTALGGAVGGNLKIVQSSSAVSSSGSCTCST
;
A
#
# COMPACT_ATOMS: atom_id res chain seq x y z
N MET A 1 -88.72 4.23 4.07
CA MET A 1 -88.57 2.83 3.62
C MET A 1 -87.29 2.72 2.81
N PHE A 2 -86.52 1.66 3.08
CA PHE A 2 -85.30 1.20 2.39
C PHE A 2 -83.96 1.93 2.67
N SER A 3 -83.41 1.55 3.83
CA SER A 3 -81.99 1.44 4.14
C SER A 3 -81.33 0.35 3.28
N LYS A 4 -80.11 0.60 2.76
CA LYS A 4 -79.17 -0.37 2.15
C LYS A 4 -77.83 0.33 1.78
N PRO A 5 -76.69 -0.39 1.67
CA PRO A 5 -75.73 -0.48 2.75
C PRO A 5 -74.33 0.09 2.41
N LEU A 6 -73.60 0.36 3.49
CA LEU A 6 -72.19 0.72 3.56
C LEU A 6 -71.31 -0.32 2.83
N LEU A 7 -70.75 0.04 1.68
CA LEU A 7 -69.74 -0.75 0.98
C LEU A 7 -68.36 -0.18 1.35
N THR A 8 -67.75 -0.72 2.40
CA THR A 8 -66.42 -0.32 2.86
C THR A 8 -65.37 -1.02 2.01
N THR A 9 -64.87 -0.32 1.00
CA THR A 9 -63.76 -0.79 0.15
C THR A 9 -62.46 -0.73 0.96
N VAL A 10 -61.98 -1.89 1.42
CA VAL A 10 -60.64 -2.04 1.99
C VAL A 10 -59.63 -1.89 0.85
N VAL A 11 -59.08 -0.68 0.70
CA VAL A 11 -57.96 -0.42 -0.21
C VAL A 11 -56.70 -1.00 0.44
N LEU A 12 -56.27 -2.15 -0.07
CA LEU A 12 -55.00 -2.76 0.26
C LEU A 12 -53.88 -1.84 -0.26
N LEU A 13 -53.28 -1.03 0.62
CA LEU A 13 -52.09 -0.25 0.28
C LEU A 13 -50.95 -1.23 -0.06
N PRO A 14 -50.29 -1.10 -1.23
CA PRO A 14 -49.06 -1.83 -1.46
C PRO A 14 -48.04 -1.34 -0.44
N LEU A 15 -47.43 -2.30 0.25
CA LEU A 15 -46.26 -2.10 1.10
C LEU A 15 -45.19 -1.44 0.23
N VAL A 16 -45.04 -0.12 0.35
CA VAL A 16 -43.95 0.62 -0.31
C VAL A 16 -42.69 0.15 0.39
N CYS A 17 -42.00 -0.84 -0.21
CA CYS A 17 -40.64 -1.17 0.13
C CYS A 17 -39.85 0.14 0.18
N GLY A 18 -39.40 0.51 1.38
CA GLY A 18 -38.54 1.66 1.57
C GLY A 18 -37.37 1.53 0.59
N ARG A 19 -37.25 2.51 -0.31
CA ARG A 19 -36.03 2.68 -1.07
C ARG A 19 -34.95 3.01 -0.07
N VAL A 20 -34.10 2.02 0.24
CA VAL A 20 -32.79 2.27 0.83
C VAL A 20 -32.10 3.25 -0.11
N ILE A 21 -32.00 4.51 0.32
CA ILE A 21 -31.08 5.45 -0.30
C ILE A 21 -29.71 4.84 -0.06
N LYS A 22 -29.16 4.18 -1.10
CA LYS A 22 -27.74 3.87 -1.14
C LYS A 22 -27.04 5.22 -1.08
N HIS A 23 -26.58 5.58 0.10
CA HIS A 23 -25.47 6.51 0.21
C HIS A 23 -24.38 5.90 -0.68
N PRO A 24 -23.79 6.64 -1.63
CA PRO A 24 -22.52 6.21 -2.17
C PRO A 24 -21.60 6.08 -0.96
N GLU A 25 -21.36 4.85 -0.52
CA GLU A 25 -20.22 4.56 0.34
C GLU A 25 -19.05 5.26 -0.37
N PRO A 26 -18.37 6.21 0.29
CA PRO A 26 -17.06 6.58 -0.17
C PRO A 26 -16.30 5.25 -0.16
N ALA A 27 -16.06 4.69 -1.34
CA ALA A 27 -15.35 3.43 -1.47
C ALA A 27 -14.10 3.59 -0.62
N LEU A 28 -14.02 2.84 0.48
CA LEU A 28 -12.82 2.74 1.27
C LEU A 28 -11.75 2.37 0.25
N SER A 29 -10.87 3.33 -0.07
CA SER A 29 -9.88 3.17 -1.13
C SER A 29 -9.25 1.79 -0.98
N PRO A 30 -9.28 0.94 -2.02
CA PRO A 30 -8.79 -0.41 -1.89
C PRO A 30 -7.36 -0.38 -1.34
N ARG A 31 -7.10 -1.41 -0.52
CA ARG A 31 -5.77 -1.83 -0.06
C ARG A 31 -4.78 -1.70 -1.22
N ALA A 32 -3.51 -1.35 -0.97
CA ALA A 32 -2.50 -1.14 -2.03
C ALA A 32 -2.70 -2.10 -3.22
N GLU A 33 -3.20 -1.56 -4.32
CA GLU A 33 -3.34 -2.33 -5.56
C GLU A 33 -2.05 -2.09 -6.35
N PRO A 34 -1.35 -3.16 -6.76
CA PRO A 34 -0.20 -3.01 -7.61
C PRO A 34 -0.73 -2.59 -8.98
N VAL A 35 -0.27 -1.43 -9.46
CA VAL A 35 -0.59 -0.97 -10.82
C VAL A 35 0.21 -1.76 -11.85
N VAL A 36 1.36 -2.28 -11.41
CA VAL A 36 2.26 -3.12 -12.20
C VAL A 36 2.58 -4.36 -11.37
N GLU A 37 2.53 -5.53 -12.00
CA GLU A 37 2.94 -6.78 -11.36
C GLU A 37 4.41 -6.68 -10.87
N PRO A 38 4.74 -7.33 -9.74
CA PRO A 38 6.10 -7.34 -9.24
C PRO A 38 7.08 -7.91 -10.27
N VAL A 39 8.17 -7.19 -10.53
CA VAL A 39 9.28 -7.67 -11.36
C VAL A 39 10.33 -8.26 -10.43
N CYS A 40 10.66 -9.54 -10.63
CA CYS A 40 11.64 -10.26 -9.81
C CYS A 40 13.05 -10.14 -10.42
N GLU A 41 14.02 -9.73 -9.63
CA GLU A 41 15.38 -9.41 -10.09
C GLU A 41 16.43 -10.46 -9.65
N GLY A 42 16.01 -11.50 -8.92
CA GLY A 42 16.88 -12.60 -8.49
C GLY A 42 17.50 -12.41 -7.11
N GLY A 43 18.43 -13.31 -6.76
CA GLY A 43 19.10 -13.31 -5.44
C GLY A 43 18.30 -13.98 -4.31
N ASN A 44 18.82 -13.87 -3.09
CA ASN A 44 18.20 -14.40 -1.89
C ASN A 44 18.45 -13.44 -0.72
N LEU A 45 17.47 -12.62 -0.40
CA LEU A 45 17.55 -11.61 0.64
C LEU A 45 17.07 -12.16 1.98
N ASP A 46 17.64 -11.63 3.06
CA ASP A 46 17.17 -11.91 4.39
C ASP A 46 15.87 -11.14 4.69
N SER A 47 14.82 -11.86 5.07
CA SER A 47 13.50 -11.26 5.29
C SER A 47 13.46 -10.37 6.53
N HIS A 48 14.30 -10.62 7.53
CA HIS A 48 14.40 -9.78 8.70
C HIS A 48 15.04 -8.43 8.32
N ASP A 49 16.17 -8.47 7.61
CA ASP A 49 16.85 -7.29 7.08
C ASP A 49 15.92 -6.43 6.21
N CYS A 50 15.17 -7.05 5.29
CA CYS A 50 14.24 -6.32 4.42
C CYS A 50 13.07 -5.69 5.18
N ASN A 51 12.54 -6.39 6.20
CA ASN A 51 11.48 -5.83 7.02
C ASN A 51 11.98 -4.65 7.86
N VAL A 52 13.18 -4.75 8.45
CA VAL A 52 13.79 -3.63 9.18
C VAL A 52 14.05 -2.46 8.23
N SER A 53 14.59 -2.70 7.05
CA SER A 53 14.81 -1.69 6.02
C SER A 53 13.53 -0.94 5.65
N LEU A 54 12.42 -1.68 5.45
CA LEU A 54 11.11 -1.07 5.19
C LEU A 54 10.66 -0.17 6.33
N LEU A 55 10.78 -0.65 7.57
CA LEU A 55 10.37 0.09 8.75
C LEU A 55 11.28 1.28 9.06
N SER A 56 12.49 1.34 8.51
CA SER A 56 13.43 2.44 8.68
C SER A 56 13.23 3.61 7.70
N LEU A 57 12.36 3.46 6.69
CA LEU A 57 12.02 4.55 5.76
C LEU A 57 11.51 5.79 6.51
N GLY A 58 11.84 6.97 6.01
CA GLY A 58 11.43 8.26 6.59
C GLY A 58 11.91 8.50 8.03
N GLY A 59 12.95 7.79 8.49
CA GLY A 59 13.44 7.87 9.87
C GLY A 59 12.72 6.94 10.86
N GLY A 60 11.81 6.09 10.38
CA GLY A 60 11.13 5.08 11.18
C GLY A 60 9.61 5.12 11.10
N ILE A 61 8.98 4.12 10.48
CA ILE A 61 7.52 3.93 10.39
C ILE A 61 7.08 2.84 11.38
N GLN A 62 7.41 3.02 12.65
CA GLN A 62 7.19 2.04 13.71
C GLN A 62 6.47 2.66 14.93
N GLY A 63 5.80 1.82 15.72
CA GLY A 63 5.02 2.27 16.87
C GLY A 63 3.79 3.11 16.48
N ALA A 64 3.70 4.34 17.00
CA ALA A 64 2.58 5.25 16.72
C ALA A 64 2.63 5.87 15.32
N ILE A 65 3.80 5.85 14.65
CA ILE A 65 3.95 6.36 13.29
C ILE A 65 3.46 5.28 12.32
N GLN A 66 2.39 5.61 11.60
CA GLN A 66 1.69 4.69 10.68
C GLN A 66 1.68 5.24 9.24
N VAL A 67 2.46 6.28 8.96
CA VAL A 67 2.53 6.94 7.65
C VAL A 67 3.98 7.34 7.38
N LEU A 68 4.43 7.06 6.16
CA LEU A 68 5.65 7.62 5.58
C LEU A 68 5.27 8.91 4.86
N ARG A 69 5.67 10.04 5.43
CA ARG A 69 5.54 11.35 4.78
C ARG A 69 6.91 11.98 4.66
N VAL A 70 7.35 12.20 3.43
CA VAL A 70 8.64 12.80 3.11
C VAL A 70 8.40 13.85 2.02
N ASP A 71 8.83 15.08 2.26
CA ASP A 71 8.79 16.16 1.27
C ASP A 71 9.94 16.04 0.25
N ASP A 72 10.10 14.83 -0.27
CA ASP A 72 11.08 14.46 -1.30
C ASP A 72 10.45 13.38 -2.19
N VAL A 73 10.94 13.26 -3.41
CA VAL A 73 10.48 12.28 -4.39
C VAL A 73 11.08 10.90 -4.18
N THR A 74 12.16 10.78 -3.39
CA THR A 74 12.80 9.49 -3.09
C THR A 74 13.13 9.36 -1.62
N ASN A 75 12.96 8.17 -1.08
CA ASN A 75 13.47 7.82 0.24
C ASN A 75 14.05 6.40 0.22
N THR A 76 15.19 6.22 0.87
CA THR A 76 15.91 4.95 0.91
C THR A 76 16.25 4.62 2.36
N ALA A 77 16.14 3.34 2.70
CA ALA A 77 16.58 2.80 3.97
C ALA A 77 17.22 1.44 3.76
N THR A 78 18.28 1.18 4.55
CA THR A 78 19.10 -0.02 4.44
C THR A 78 19.29 -0.64 5.81
N SER A 79 19.15 -1.95 5.89
CA SER A 79 19.48 -2.76 7.05
C SER A 79 20.13 -4.05 6.59
N GLY A 80 21.33 -4.33 7.10
CA GLY A 80 22.11 -5.51 6.73
C GLY A 80 22.26 -5.65 5.21
N SER A 81 21.78 -6.77 4.69
CA SER A 81 21.86 -7.14 3.28
C SER A 81 20.74 -6.61 2.39
N CYS A 82 19.79 -5.85 2.93
CA CYS A 82 18.63 -5.36 2.17
C CYS A 82 18.53 -3.83 2.13
N THR A 83 18.19 -3.30 0.95
CA THR A 83 17.90 -1.89 0.74
C THR A 83 16.48 -1.75 0.19
N MET A 84 15.67 -0.95 0.87
CA MET A 84 14.36 -0.50 0.41
C MET A 84 14.48 0.91 -0.13
N THR A 85 14.03 1.12 -1.37
CA THR A 85 13.89 2.44 -1.97
C THR A 85 12.45 2.66 -2.40
N VAL A 86 11.90 3.82 -2.08
CA VAL A 86 10.60 4.27 -2.56
C VAL A 86 10.77 5.55 -3.36
N THR A 87 10.07 5.64 -4.49
CA THR A 87 10.18 6.77 -5.42
C THR A 87 8.80 7.17 -5.91
N ALA A 88 8.46 8.44 -5.76
CA ALA A 88 7.29 9.04 -6.37
C ALA A 88 7.42 9.01 -7.90
N VAL A 89 6.42 8.47 -8.58
CA VAL A 89 6.35 8.36 -10.03
C VAL A 89 5.05 8.97 -10.56
N ASP A 90 4.88 8.99 -11.88
CA ASP A 90 3.68 9.51 -12.56
C ASP A 90 3.36 10.99 -12.22
N GLY A 91 4.41 11.81 -12.07
CA GLY A 91 4.28 13.23 -11.72
C GLY A 91 4.12 13.49 -10.22
N GLY A 92 4.27 12.48 -9.37
CA GLY A 92 4.26 12.64 -7.92
C GLY A 92 5.41 13.53 -7.42
N THR A 93 5.10 14.45 -6.49
CA THR A 93 6.06 15.47 -6.03
C THR A 93 6.64 15.23 -4.63
N ALA A 94 6.01 14.34 -3.86
CA ALA A 94 6.40 13.98 -2.50
C ALA A 94 5.85 12.59 -2.17
N ILE A 95 6.36 11.96 -1.11
CA ILE A 95 5.90 10.65 -0.65
C ILE A 95 4.89 10.85 0.49
N ASP A 96 3.69 10.28 0.33
CA ASP A 96 2.67 10.21 1.39
C ASP A 96 1.94 8.87 1.27
N ILE A 97 2.40 7.89 2.05
CA ILE A 97 1.86 6.53 2.05
C ILE A 97 1.69 5.99 3.47
N SER A 98 0.56 5.35 3.75
CA SER A 98 0.37 4.66 5.02
C SER A 98 1.22 3.39 5.09
N LYS A 99 1.69 3.05 6.29
CA LYS A 99 2.41 1.81 6.57
C LYS A 99 1.64 0.59 6.05
N GLY A 100 0.34 0.54 6.33
CA GLY A 100 -0.52 -0.55 5.89
C GLY A 100 -0.61 -0.67 4.36
N ARG A 101 -0.52 0.42 3.60
CA ARG A 101 -0.48 0.37 2.12
C ARG A 101 0.89 -0.14 1.65
N LEU A 102 1.95 0.39 2.23
CA LEU A 102 3.33 0.02 1.90
C LEU A 102 3.61 -1.48 2.13
N GLU A 103 3.22 -2.02 3.29
CA GLU A 103 3.40 -3.44 3.62
C GLU A 103 2.57 -4.38 2.72
N GLN A 104 1.47 -3.90 2.16
CA GLN A 104 0.63 -4.72 1.26
C GLN A 104 1.27 -4.87 -0.11
N ALA A 105 1.83 -3.79 -0.64
CA ALA A 105 2.63 -3.86 -1.86
C ALA A 105 3.83 -4.80 -1.69
N GLN A 106 4.53 -4.74 -0.55
CA GLN A 106 5.59 -5.71 -0.23
C GLN A 106 5.05 -7.15 -0.16
N LYS A 107 3.93 -7.40 0.52
CA LYS A 107 3.35 -8.75 0.61
C LYS A 107 2.99 -9.33 -0.75
N GLN A 108 2.45 -8.51 -1.65
CA GLN A 108 2.16 -8.91 -3.02
C GLN A 108 3.45 -9.21 -3.80
N ALA A 109 4.49 -8.39 -3.65
CA ALA A 109 5.77 -8.65 -4.26
C ALA A 109 6.42 -9.94 -3.76
N ILE A 110 6.39 -10.20 -2.45
CA ILE A 110 6.90 -11.43 -1.85
C ILE A 110 6.07 -12.65 -2.28
N ALA A 111 4.75 -12.52 -2.46
CA ALA A 111 3.92 -13.61 -2.94
C ALA A 111 4.31 -14.08 -4.36
N VAL A 112 4.84 -13.18 -5.20
CA VAL A 112 5.28 -13.48 -6.57
C VAL A 112 6.77 -13.86 -6.61
N CYS A 113 7.63 -13.04 -5.99
CA CYS A 113 9.09 -13.14 -6.11
C CYS A 113 9.76 -13.89 -4.95
N GLY A 114 9.02 -14.26 -3.91
CA GLY A 114 9.57 -14.90 -2.72
C GLY A 114 10.63 -14.02 -2.03
N ARG A 115 11.84 -14.58 -1.87
CA ARG A 115 12.99 -13.92 -1.21
C ARG A 115 13.90 -13.16 -2.18
N GLN A 116 13.53 -13.05 -3.44
CA GLN A 116 14.34 -12.36 -4.44
C GLN A 116 14.26 -10.84 -4.24
N ALA A 117 15.20 -10.11 -4.83
CA ALA A 117 15.03 -8.69 -5.09
C ALA A 117 13.83 -8.48 -6.03
N TRP A 118 13.14 -7.36 -5.87
CA TRP A 118 11.95 -7.06 -6.66
C TRP A 118 11.69 -5.56 -6.76
N SER A 119 10.90 -5.19 -7.77
CA SER A 119 10.27 -3.88 -7.86
C SER A 119 8.78 -3.99 -8.13
N VAL A 120 7.99 -3.09 -7.54
CA VAL A 120 6.54 -3.02 -7.72
C VAL A 120 6.10 -1.56 -7.72
N THR A 121 5.05 -1.22 -8.45
CA THR A 121 4.45 0.13 -8.39
C THR A 121 3.08 0.03 -7.73
N ALA A 122 2.92 0.69 -6.59
CA ALA A 122 1.67 0.75 -5.86
C ALA A 122 0.84 1.95 -6.33
N LEU A 123 -0.48 1.77 -6.43
CA LEU A 123 -1.40 2.86 -6.75
C LEU A 123 -1.44 3.87 -5.59
N GLY A 124 -1.20 5.15 -5.92
CA GLY A 124 -1.03 6.22 -4.94
C GLY A 124 0.27 6.07 -4.12
N GLY A 125 0.32 6.74 -2.97
CA GLY A 125 1.50 6.74 -2.11
C GLY A 125 2.50 7.86 -2.41
N ALA A 126 2.26 8.63 -3.47
CA ALA A 126 2.88 9.92 -3.72
C ALA A 126 1.82 11.01 -3.80
N VAL A 127 2.22 12.26 -3.50
CA VAL A 127 1.39 13.44 -3.69
C VAL A 127 1.23 13.68 -5.19
N GLY A 128 0.06 13.38 -5.73
CA GLY A 128 -0.25 13.56 -7.15
C GLY A 128 0.22 12.43 -8.08
N GLY A 129 0.65 11.28 -7.54
CA GLY A 129 1.16 10.17 -8.35
C GLY A 129 1.17 8.82 -7.64
N ASN A 130 1.84 7.85 -8.26
CA ASN A 130 2.02 6.50 -7.72
C ASN A 130 3.39 6.37 -7.02
N LEU A 131 3.59 5.25 -6.32
CA LEU A 131 4.83 4.98 -5.61
C LEU A 131 5.49 3.70 -6.16
N LYS A 132 6.67 3.86 -6.76
CA LYS A 132 7.55 2.73 -7.07
C LYS A 132 8.29 2.31 -5.81
N ILE A 133 8.27 1.02 -5.52
CA ILE A 133 8.94 0.41 -4.37
C ILE A 133 9.93 -0.62 -4.92
N VAL A 134 11.17 -0.54 -4.47
CA VAL A 134 12.27 -1.42 -4.89
C VAL A 134 12.90 -2.02 -3.65
N GLN A 135 12.97 -3.35 -3.62
CA GLN A 135 13.76 -4.13 -2.69
C GLN A 135 14.97 -4.68 -3.42
N SER A 136 16.17 -4.27 -3.02
CA SER A 136 17.42 -4.70 -3.63
C SER A 136 18.37 -5.26 -2.58
N SER A 137 19.35 -6.05 -3.01
CA SER A 137 20.48 -6.37 -2.15
C SER A 137 21.25 -5.08 -1.87
N SER A 138 21.49 -4.80 -0.59
CA SER A 138 22.58 -3.91 -0.22
C SER A 138 23.83 -4.57 -0.77
N ALA A 139 24.41 -4.03 -1.85
CA ALA A 139 25.81 -4.30 -2.08
C ALA A 139 26.47 -3.89 -0.77
N VAL A 140 27.03 -4.87 -0.04
CA VAL A 140 28.00 -4.55 1.00
C VAL A 140 28.96 -3.60 0.31
N SER A 141 28.92 -2.33 0.70
CA SER A 141 30.00 -1.42 0.41
C SER A 141 31.20 -2.03 1.11
N SER A 142 31.87 -2.94 0.41
CA SER A 142 33.16 -3.50 0.75
C SER A 142 34.18 -2.39 0.50
N SER A 143 34.06 -1.32 1.27
CA SER A 143 35.05 -0.26 1.43
C SER A 143 35.58 -0.39 2.85
N GLY A 144 36.47 -1.37 3.01
CA GLY A 144 37.08 -1.71 4.30
C GLY A 144 38.13 -2.80 4.14
N SER A 145 38.94 -2.74 3.07
CA SER A 145 40.19 -3.47 3.01
C SER A 145 41.12 -2.92 4.10
N CYS A 146 41.09 -3.53 5.29
CA CYS A 146 42.19 -3.42 6.22
C CYS A 146 43.36 -4.20 5.62
N THR A 147 44.19 -3.54 4.82
CA THR A 147 45.52 -4.04 4.50
C THR A 147 46.35 -4.00 5.78
N CYS A 148 46.61 -5.16 6.37
CA CYS A 148 47.70 -5.32 7.31
C CYS A 148 49.01 -5.03 6.57
N SER A 149 49.69 -3.94 6.95
CA SER A 149 51.12 -3.79 6.66
C SER A 149 51.89 -4.37 7.84
N THR A 150 52.73 -5.35 7.51
CA THR A 150 53.77 -5.97 8.34
C THR A 150 54.68 -4.97 9.02
#